data_AF-H8Z6B1-F1
#
_entry.id   AF-H8Z6B1-F1
#
_cell.length_a   1.000
_cell.length_b   1.000
_cell.length_c   1.000
_cell.angle_alpha   90.00
_cell.angle_beta   90.00
_cell.angle_gamma   90.00
#
_symmetry.space_group_name_H-M   'P 1'
#
loop_
_entity.id
_entity.type
_entity.pdbx_description
1 polymer ?
#
loop_
_entity_poly.entity_id
_entity_poly.type
_entity_poly.pdbx_seq_one_letter_code
_entity_poly.pdbx_strand_id
1 'polypeptide(L)'
;MITIAAPAACRLPRALHALCALLILALPLPALAEKGLLEVTSSPGGAKIYLDGQRKGNTPKQPGKALVLELDEGEYRVEAVVEGKRPGKTSQEVFVAAGAIQPVHLAPVLGPEMVRIPAGRFLMGCQPGEAECSDYEKPAHQVSVPAFELGKTEVTFADWDACVADGGCKHEPEDEGWGRDDRPVINVSWDDAQDYLRWLNRKTGQAYRLPTEAKWEYAARAGTTTAFSTGRCISTRQANYDGNSDYNDCGAKTGVYLQKTQPVGSYPSNPWGLADMHGNVWEWTQDCWNDSYRGAPTNGAAWNRGNCARRALRGGSWDNVPRNLRSGYRNWNDTGYRNYSLGFRVARTLTP
;
A
#
# COMPACT_ATOMS: atom_id res chain seq x y z
N MET A 1 -44.33 -46.78 59.22
CA MET A 1 -43.47 -46.64 60.42
C MET A 1 -43.41 -45.15 60.73
N ILE A 2 -44.31 -44.46 61.45
CA ILE A 2 -45.11 -44.68 62.68
C ILE A 2 -44.28 -44.78 63.98
N THR A 3 -44.30 -43.65 64.70
CA THR A 3 -44.14 -43.35 66.17
C THR A 3 -42.85 -43.81 66.88
N ILE A 4 -41.99 -42.91 67.37
CA ILE A 4 -42.04 -42.06 68.60
C ILE A 4 -42.05 -42.88 69.91
N ALA A 5 -40.98 -42.74 70.70
CA ALA A 5 -40.99 -42.79 72.17
C ALA A 5 -39.85 -41.92 72.75
N ALA A 6 -40.19 -41.09 73.73
CA ALA A 6 -39.39 -40.04 74.40
C ALA A 6 -38.94 -40.53 75.81
N PRO A 7 -38.64 -39.65 76.80
CA PRO A 7 -37.51 -38.71 76.96
C PRO A 7 -36.70 -38.97 78.26
N ALA A 8 -35.56 -38.30 78.45
CA ALA A 8 -35.01 -38.04 79.79
C ALA A 8 -34.60 -36.57 79.89
N ALA A 9 -35.30 -35.85 80.77
CA ALA A 9 -35.12 -34.44 81.04
C ALA A 9 -33.78 -34.17 81.75
N CYS A 10 -33.06 -33.14 81.33
CA CYS A 10 -32.10 -32.49 82.21
C CYS A 10 -32.21 -30.96 82.09
N ARG A 11 -32.19 -30.35 83.27
CA ARG A 11 -32.65 -29.00 83.60
C ARG A 11 -31.70 -27.92 83.05
N LEU A 12 -32.28 -26.84 82.53
CA LEU A 12 -31.60 -25.55 82.39
C LEU A 12 -31.20 -24.99 83.77
N PRO A 13 -30.08 -24.25 83.83
CA PRO A 13 -30.25 -22.83 84.09
C PRO A 13 -29.48 -21.91 83.12
N ARG A 14 -30.03 -20.71 83.03
CA ARG A 14 -29.60 -19.47 82.35
C ARG A 14 -28.09 -19.27 82.21
N ALA A 15 -27.65 -18.91 80.99
CA ALA A 15 -27.11 -17.58 80.66
C ALA A 15 -26.31 -17.59 79.34
N LEU A 16 -26.58 -16.59 78.50
CA LEU A 16 -25.70 -15.95 77.51
C LEU A 16 -24.77 -16.83 76.65
N HIS A 17 -25.08 -16.95 75.35
CA HIS A 17 -24.35 -16.24 74.28
C HIS A 17 -24.90 -16.69 72.90
N ALA A 18 -25.14 -15.70 72.05
CA ALA A 18 -25.58 -15.86 70.68
C ALA A 18 -24.55 -16.61 69.82
N LEU A 19 -25.02 -17.53 68.99
CA LEU A 19 -24.39 -17.86 67.70
C LEU A 19 -25.45 -18.52 66.81
N CYS A 20 -26.11 -17.66 66.04
CA CYS A 20 -26.99 -18.04 64.95
C CYS A 20 -26.09 -18.54 63.81
N ALA A 21 -26.07 -19.84 63.55
CA ALA A 21 -25.38 -20.41 62.40
C ALA A 21 -26.20 -20.15 61.13
N LEU A 22 -25.87 -19.08 60.41
CA LEU A 22 -26.29 -18.89 59.02
C LEU A 22 -25.44 -19.80 58.14
N LEU A 23 -26.02 -20.92 57.70
CA LEU A 23 -25.47 -21.74 56.63
C LEU A 23 -25.76 -21.00 55.31
N ILE A 24 -24.87 -20.11 54.89
CA ILE A 24 -24.90 -19.53 53.54
C ILE A 24 -24.35 -20.59 52.59
N LEU A 25 -25.23 -21.19 51.79
CA LEU A 25 -24.83 -21.89 50.56
C LEU A 25 -24.12 -20.89 49.65
N ALA A 26 -22.79 -20.89 49.66
CA ALA A 26 -22.00 -20.26 48.63
C ALA A 26 -22.13 -21.09 47.35
N LEU A 27 -23.20 -20.84 46.58
CA LEU A 27 -23.16 -21.15 45.16
C LEU A 27 -22.01 -20.31 44.57
N PRO A 28 -21.10 -20.89 43.77
CA PRO A 28 -20.14 -20.08 43.05
C PRO A 28 -20.94 -19.12 42.18
N LEU A 29 -20.85 -17.82 42.48
CA LEU A 29 -21.21 -16.80 41.51
C LEU A 29 -20.43 -17.16 40.25
N PRO A 30 -21.07 -17.37 39.08
CA PRO A 30 -20.32 -17.51 37.86
C PRO A 30 -19.49 -16.23 37.75
N ALA A 31 -18.17 -16.36 37.79
CA ALA A 31 -17.31 -15.27 37.38
C ALA A 31 -17.85 -14.81 36.04
N LEU A 32 -18.30 -13.56 35.94
CA LEU A 32 -18.62 -12.95 34.65
C LEU A 32 -17.34 -13.11 33.84
N ALA A 33 -17.34 -14.07 32.90
CA ALA A 33 -16.20 -14.30 32.04
C ALA A 33 -15.95 -12.98 31.31
N GLU A 34 -14.84 -12.32 31.63
CA GLU A 34 -14.49 -11.06 30.99
C GLU A 34 -14.30 -11.35 29.50
N LYS A 35 -15.13 -10.74 28.66
CA LYS A 35 -14.98 -10.87 27.20
C LYS A 35 -13.66 -10.25 26.76
N GLY A 36 -13.09 -10.80 25.69
CA GLY A 36 -12.00 -10.15 24.97
C GLY A 36 -12.53 -9.17 23.94
N LEU A 37 -11.67 -8.25 23.50
CA LEU A 37 -11.95 -7.31 22.42
C LEU A 37 -11.11 -7.66 21.20
N LEU A 38 -11.75 -7.87 20.05
CA LEU A 38 -11.07 -8.00 18.77
C LEU A 38 -11.16 -6.67 18.01
N GLU A 39 -10.02 -6.03 17.76
CA GLU A 39 -9.93 -4.81 16.97
C GLU A 39 -9.56 -5.16 15.52
N VAL A 40 -10.54 -5.14 14.62
CA VAL A 40 -10.36 -5.50 13.21
C VAL A 40 -10.15 -4.25 12.37
N THR A 41 -9.02 -4.16 11.70
CA THR A 41 -8.72 -3.16 10.66
C THR A 41 -8.52 -3.84 9.31
N SER A 42 -8.71 -3.10 8.20
CA SER A 42 -8.38 -3.62 6.88
C SER A 42 -7.82 -2.58 5.94
N SER A 43 -7.05 -3.05 4.96
CA SER A 43 -6.54 -2.26 3.83
C SER A 43 -7.02 -2.87 2.50
N PRO A 44 -7.83 -2.16 1.70
CA PRO A 44 -8.45 -0.87 2.02
C PRO A 44 -9.49 -1.00 3.15
N GLY A 45 -9.78 0.11 3.82
CA GLY A 45 -10.88 0.19 4.78
C GLY A 45 -12.25 -0.03 4.12
N GLY A 46 -13.28 -0.30 4.93
CA GLY A 46 -14.62 -0.64 4.44
C GLY A 46 -14.85 -2.10 4.06
N ALA A 47 -13.90 -3.01 4.28
CA ALA A 47 -14.08 -4.44 4.03
C ALA A 47 -15.21 -5.03 4.88
N LYS A 48 -15.99 -5.95 4.32
CA LYS A 48 -16.98 -6.74 5.07
C LYS A 48 -16.24 -7.76 5.92
N ILE A 49 -16.52 -7.78 7.22
CA ILE A 49 -15.90 -8.71 8.17
C ILE A 49 -16.85 -9.85 8.52
N TYR A 50 -16.32 -11.06 8.48
CA TYR A 50 -16.97 -12.31 8.88
C TYR A 50 -16.14 -12.97 9.98
N LEU A 51 -16.81 -13.46 11.03
CA LEU A 51 -16.23 -14.37 12.02
C LEU A 51 -16.87 -15.73 11.85
N ASP A 52 -16.07 -16.76 11.58
CA ASP A 52 -16.52 -18.14 11.35
C ASP A 52 -17.67 -18.24 10.32
N GLY A 53 -17.56 -17.43 9.27
CA GLY A 53 -18.55 -17.33 8.19
C GLY A 53 -19.78 -16.45 8.50
N GLN A 54 -19.91 -15.92 9.72
CA GLN A 54 -20.98 -14.99 10.08
C GLN A 54 -20.57 -13.53 9.92
N ARG A 55 -21.33 -12.76 9.15
CA ARG A 55 -21.07 -11.32 8.95
C ARG A 55 -21.23 -10.54 10.26
N LYS A 56 -20.22 -9.76 10.64
CA LYS A 56 -20.22 -8.92 11.85
C LYS A 56 -20.30 -7.42 11.57
N GLY A 57 -19.80 -6.96 10.43
CA GLY A 57 -19.85 -5.53 10.10
C GLY A 57 -18.91 -5.18 8.95
N ASN A 58 -18.52 -3.92 8.89
CA ASN A 58 -17.47 -3.45 8.00
C ASN A 58 -16.39 -2.74 8.82
N THR A 59 -15.13 -2.90 8.47
CA THR A 59 -14.05 -2.06 8.99
C THR A 59 -14.30 -0.59 8.63
N PRO A 60 -13.94 0.37 9.48
CA PRO A 60 -14.00 1.79 9.13
C PRO A 60 -13.20 2.11 7.86
N LYS A 61 -13.63 3.16 7.13
CA LYS A 61 -12.85 3.71 6.00
C LYS A 61 -11.79 4.73 6.44
N GLN A 62 -11.87 5.18 7.69
CA GLN A 62 -10.94 6.16 8.24
C GLN A 62 -9.67 5.45 8.71
N PRO A 63 -8.47 5.96 8.39
CA PRO A 63 -7.21 5.40 8.87
C PRO A 63 -7.18 5.36 10.40
N GLY A 64 -6.59 4.29 10.94
CA GLY A 64 -6.41 4.10 12.39
C GLY A 64 -7.70 3.83 13.19
N LYS A 65 -8.84 3.62 12.53
CA LYS A 65 -10.09 3.20 13.18
C LYS A 65 -10.36 1.70 12.95
N ALA A 66 -10.71 0.99 14.02
CA ALA A 66 -11.02 -0.43 13.98
C ALA A 66 -12.53 -0.70 14.17
N LEU A 67 -13.00 -1.81 13.60
CA LEU A 67 -14.23 -2.46 14.02
C LEU A 67 -13.92 -3.26 15.29
N VAL A 68 -14.52 -2.89 16.42
CA VAL A 68 -14.30 -3.55 17.70
C VAL A 68 -15.42 -4.55 17.95
N LEU A 69 -15.06 -5.80 18.26
CA LEU A 69 -16.00 -6.89 18.55
C LEU A 69 -15.73 -7.46 19.94
N GLU A 70 -16.75 -7.54 20.79
CA GLU A 70 -16.69 -8.24 22.07
C GLU A 70 -16.95 -9.74 21.88
N LEU A 71 -15.96 -10.56 22.19
CA LEU A 71 -15.98 -12.00 21.94
C LEU A 71 -15.67 -12.76 23.23
N ASP A 72 -16.19 -13.99 23.32
CA ASP A 72 -15.77 -14.91 24.37
C ASP A 72 -14.32 -15.35 24.10
N GLU A 73 -13.63 -15.89 25.11
CA GLU A 73 -12.28 -16.41 24.90
C GLU A 73 -12.30 -17.60 23.92
N GLY A 74 -11.44 -17.56 22.90
CA GLY A 74 -11.37 -18.64 21.91
C GLY A 74 -10.63 -18.30 20.64
N GLU A 75 -10.51 -19.29 19.76
CA GLU A 75 -10.01 -19.14 18.40
C GLU A 75 -11.15 -18.78 17.46
N TYR A 76 -10.91 -17.78 16.62
CA TYR A 76 -11.85 -17.29 15.62
C TYR A 76 -11.19 -17.17 14.26
N ARG A 77 -11.89 -17.60 13.22
CA ARG A 77 -11.50 -17.31 11.85
C ARG A 77 -12.06 -15.96 11.43
N VAL A 78 -11.20 -14.97 11.33
CA VAL A 78 -11.55 -13.61 10.88
C VAL A 78 -11.33 -13.51 9.38
N GLU A 79 -12.37 -13.17 8.64
CA GLU A 79 -12.32 -13.02 7.20
C GLU A 79 -12.75 -11.60 6.78
N ALA A 80 -11.95 -10.99 5.91
CA ALA A 80 -12.26 -9.72 5.27
C ALA A 80 -12.56 -9.95 3.80
N VAL A 81 -13.64 -9.35 3.32
CA VAL A 81 -14.04 -9.39 1.91
C VAL A 81 -14.26 -7.96 1.41
N VAL A 82 -13.56 -7.61 0.33
CA VAL A 82 -13.79 -6.40 -0.45
C VAL A 82 -14.46 -6.81 -1.75
N GLU A 83 -15.58 -6.16 -2.06
CA GLU A 83 -16.29 -6.31 -3.33
C GLU A 83 -16.07 -5.06 -4.19
N GLY A 84 -16.32 -5.16 -5.50
CA GLY A 84 -16.26 -4.02 -6.42
C GLY A 84 -15.12 -4.16 -7.43
N LYS A 85 -14.50 -3.03 -7.81
CA LYS A 85 -13.53 -2.97 -8.92
C LYS A 85 -12.25 -3.77 -8.67
N ARG A 86 -11.84 -3.89 -7.41
CA ARG A 86 -10.74 -4.75 -6.96
C ARG A 86 -11.28 -5.70 -5.90
N PRO A 87 -11.98 -6.78 -6.29
CA PRO A 87 -12.49 -7.72 -5.32
C PRO A 87 -11.33 -8.45 -4.67
N GLY A 88 -11.46 -8.75 -3.39
CA GLY A 88 -10.40 -9.31 -2.60
C GLY A 88 -10.94 -10.03 -1.38
N LYS A 89 -10.23 -11.06 -0.93
CA LYS A 89 -10.58 -11.82 0.25
C LYS A 89 -9.31 -12.28 0.95
N THR A 90 -9.28 -12.14 2.26
CA THR A 90 -8.23 -12.70 3.10
C THR A 90 -8.83 -13.19 4.42
N SER A 91 -8.17 -14.13 5.07
CA SER A 91 -8.59 -14.60 6.39
C SER A 91 -7.39 -14.93 7.27
N GLN A 92 -7.56 -14.76 8.57
CA GLN A 92 -6.57 -15.09 9.59
C GLN A 92 -7.26 -15.78 10.77
N GLU A 93 -6.62 -16.82 11.30
CA GLU A 93 -7.00 -17.42 12.57
C GLU A 93 -6.43 -16.58 13.70
N VAL A 94 -7.26 -16.20 14.66
CA VAL A 94 -6.90 -15.30 15.77
C VAL A 94 -7.43 -15.88 17.07
N PHE A 95 -6.57 -15.97 18.08
CA PHE A 95 -6.98 -16.29 19.44
C PHE A 95 -7.29 -15.00 20.21
N VAL A 96 -8.47 -14.90 20.80
CA VAL A 96 -8.90 -13.77 21.62
C VAL A 96 -8.95 -14.24 23.07
N ALA A 97 -8.13 -13.65 23.94
CA ALA A 97 -8.09 -13.98 25.37
C ALA A 97 -9.08 -13.12 26.17
N ALA A 98 -9.63 -13.67 27.27
CA ALA A 98 -10.47 -12.92 28.19
C ALA A 98 -9.75 -11.67 28.73
N GLY A 99 -10.44 -10.53 28.74
CA GLY A 99 -9.91 -9.25 29.24
C GLY A 99 -8.78 -8.63 28.39
N ALA A 100 -8.43 -9.20 27.24
CA ALA A 100 -7.38 -8.69 26.36
C ALA A 100 -7.94 -7.98 25.11
N ILE A 101 -7.14 -7.07 24.55
CA ILE A 101 -7.38 -6.48 23.22
C ILE A 101 -6.48 -7.20 22.23
N GLN A 102 -7.08 -7.83 21.24
CA GLN A 102 -6.38 -8.50 20.15
C GLN A 102 -6.57 -7.70 18.85
N PRO A 103 -5.53 -6.98 18.37
CA PRO A 103 -5.59 -6.34 17.07
C PRO A 103 -5.41 -7.36 15.96
N VAL A 104 -6.15 -7.19 14.86
CA VAL A 104 -5.94 -7.92 13.61
C VAL A 104 -6.05 -6.96 12.42
N HIS A 105 -5.11 -7.05 11.50
CA HIS A 105 -5.10 -6.29 10.26
C HIS A 105 -5.23 -7.22 9.06
N LEU A 106 -6.27 -7.01 8.24
CA LEU A 106 -6.55 -7.84 7.08
C LEU A 106 -6.39 -7.04 5.78
N ALA A 107 -5.57 -7.54 4.86
CA ALA A 107 -5.40 -6.96 3.53
C ALA A 107 -6.05 -7.87 2.46
N PRO A 108 -7.38 -7.79 2.25
CA PRO A 108 -8.09 -8.63 1.29
C PRO A 108 -7.72 -8.32 -0.16
N VAL A 109 -7.22 -7.11 -0.43
CA VAL A 109 -6.63 -6.72 -1.72
C VAL A 109 -5.15 -6.46 -1.46
N LEU A 110 -4.28 -7.18 -2.19
CA LEU A 110 -2.83 -7.04 -2.05
C LEU A 110 -2.26 -6.32 -3.27
N GLY A 111 -1.74 -5.12 -3.05
CA GLY A 111 -1.06 -4.31 -4.06
C GLY A 111 -2.01 -3.53 -4.98
N PRO A 112 -1.44 -2.75 -5.91
CA PRO A 112 -2.20 -1.84 -6.76
C PRO A 112 -3.00 -2.58 -7.85
N GLU A 113 -4.03 -1.90 -8.37
CA GLU A 113 -4.72 -2.30 -9.61
C GLU A 113 -3.70 -2.43 -10.74
N MET A 114 -3.76 -3.51 -11.52
CA MET A 114 -2.85 -3.73 -12.62
C MET A 114 -3.51 -3.38 -13.95
N VAL A 115 -2.80 -2.64 -14.80
CA VAL A 115 -3.22 -2.26 -16.15
C VAL A 115 -2.39 -3.03 -17.17
N ARG A 116 -3.06 -3.70 -18.12
CA ARG A 116 -2.39 -4.39 -19.22
C ARG A 116 -1.84 -3.38 -20.21
N ILE A 117 -0.52 -3.44 -20.40
CA ILE A 117 0.22 -2.63 -21.36
C ILE A 117 0.47 -3.48 -22.62
N PRO A 118 0.03 -3.03 -23.81
CA PRO A 118 0.19 -3.80 -25.03
C PRO A 118 1.67 -3.97 -25.40
N ALA A 119 1.99 -5.00 -26.18
CA ALA A 119 3.30 -5.07 -26.80
C ALA A 119 3.43 -4.00 -27.88
N GLY A 120 4.63 -3.48 -28.10
CA GLY A 120 4.86 -2.52 -29.17
C GLY A 120 6.28 -2.02 -29.25
N ARG A 121 6.48 -0.98 -30.05
CA ARG A 121 7.77 -0.32 -30.27
C ARG A 121 7.62 1.16 -30.04
N PHE A 122 8.64 1.77 -29.47
CA PHE A 122 8.68 3.22 -29.29
C PHE A 122 10.12 3.74 -29.33
N LEU A 123 10.24 5.06 -29.53
CA LEU A 123 11.50 5.75 -29.39
C LEU A 123 11.68 6.13 -27.92
N MET A 124 12.66 5.52 -27.24
CA MET A 124 13.02 5.80 -25.85
C MET A 124 14.04 6.94 -25.79
N GLY A 125 13.89 7.80 -24.78
CA GLY A 125 14.71 9.00 -24.58
C GLY A 125 14.12 10.27 -25.18
N CYS A 126 14.95 11.30 -25.29
CA CYS A 126 14.56 12.62 -25.78
C CYS A 126 14.02 12.56 -27.22
N GLN A 127 12.77 12.94 -27.46
CA GLN A 127 12.19 12.88 -28.80
C GLN A 127 12.76 13.98 -29.72
N PRO A 128 12.77 13.77 -31.05
CA PRO A 128 13.08 14.83 -32.00
C PRO A 128 12.19 16.06 -31.79
N GLY A 129 12.80 17.23 -31.56
CA GLY A 129 12.09 18.48 -31.29
C GLY A 129 11.55 18.63 -29.86
N GLU A 130 11.86 17.70 -28.95
CA GLU A 130 11.60 17.86 -27.52
C GLU A 130 12.61 18.84 -26.91
N ALA A 131 12.12 19.79 -26.12
CA ALA A 131 12.93 20.81 -25.47
C ALA A 131 13.47 20.31 -24.11
N GLU A 132 14.46 21.03 -23.58
CA GLU A 132 14.99 20.85 -22.22
C GLU A 132 15.52 19.43 -21.89
N CYS A 133 15.88 18.66 -22.92
CA CYS A 133 16.50 17.35 -22.77
C CYS A 133 17.89 17.44 -22.15
N SER A 134 18.17 16.56 -21.19
CA SER A 134 19.52 16.32 -20.67
C SER A 134 20.30 15.35 -21.55
N ASP A 135 21.61 15.24 -21.33
CA ASP A 135 22.45 14.28 -22.07
C ASP A 135 22.23 12.83 -21.61
N TYR A 136 21.69 12.63 -20.40
CA TYR A 136 21.32 11.31 -19.87
C TYR A 136 20.17 10.66 -20.65
N GLU A 137 19.41 11.46 -21.40
CA GLU A 137 18.26 11.04 -22.19
C GLU A 137 18.63 10.70 -23.64
N LYS A 138 19.93 10.75 -23.98
CA LYS A 138 20.45 10.59 -25.34
C LYS A 138 21.36 9.36 -25.45
N PRO A 139 21.51 8.78 -26.66
CA PRO A 139 20.69 9.04 -27.84
C PRO A 139 19.29 8.46 -27.70
N ALA A 140 18.33 9.07 -28.39
CA ALA A 140 17.04 8.45 -28.60
C ALA A 140 17.21 7.15 -29.39
N HIS A 141 16.55 6.07 -28.99
CA HIS A 141 16.74 4.75 -29.61
C HIS A 141 15.45 3.94 -29.62
N GLN A 142 15.29 3.07 -30.61
CA GLN A 142 14.11 2.22 -30.76
C GLN A 142 14.16 1.06 -29.77
N VAL A 143 13.07 0.85 -29.03
CA VAL A 143 12.91 -0.25 -28.08
C VAL A 143 11.63 -1.01 -28.40
N SER A 144 11.74 -2.34 -28.47
CA SER A 144 10.61 -3.26 -28.56
C SER A 144 10.24 -3.73 -27.16
N VAL A 145 9.01 -3.46 -26.73
CA VAL A 145 8.52 -3.80 -25.39
C VAL A 145 7.49 -4.93 -25.51
N PRO A 146 7.72 -6.09 -24.86
CA PRO A 146 6.70 -7.13 -24.81
C PRO A 146 5.53 -6.68 -23.92
N ALA A 147 4.34 -7.26 -24.15
CA ALA A 147 3.18 -6.98 -23.30
C ALA A 147 3.48 -7.35 -21.84
N PHE A 148 2.98 -6.53 -20.93
CA PHE A 148 3.16 -6.70 -19.48
C PHE A 148 2.03 -6.00 -18.76
N GLU A 149 2.01 -6.06 -17.44
CA GLU A 149 1.13 -5.23 -16.63
C GLU A 149 1.93 -4.25 -15.78
N LEU A 150 1.39 -3.06 -15.60
CA LEU A 150 1.95 -2.03 -14.73
C LEU A 150 0.88 -1.60 -13.72
N GLY A 151 1.32 -1.31 -12.49
CA GLY A 151 0.46 -0.71 -11.48
C GLY A 151 -0.15 0.57 -12.02
N LYS A 152 -1.49 0.64 -11.96
CA LYS A 152 -2.28 1.81 -12.35
C LYS A 152 -1.78 3.08 -11.68
N THR A 153 -1.37 2.92 -10.43
CA THR A 153 -0.85 3.94 -9.53
C THR A 153 0.47 3.48 -8.94
N GLU A 154 1.15 4.38 -8.24
CA GLU A 154 2.19 4.03 -7.28
C GLU A 154 1.65 3.09 -6.18
N VAL A 155 2.56 2.36 -5.53
CA VAL A 155 2.25 1.60 -4.32
C VAL A 155 1.87 2.58 -3.22
N THR A 156 0.76 2.32 -2.53
CA THR A 156 0.25 3.24 -1.50
C THR A 156 0.79 2.91 -0.11
N PHE A 157 0.60 3.81 0.86
CA PHE A 157 0.84 3.50 2.27
C PHE A 157 -0.04 2.34 2.74
N ALA A 158 -1.31 2.24 2.32
CA ALA A 158 -2.16 1.10 2.66
C ALA A 158 -1.58 -0.24 2.16
N ASP A 159 -1.03 -0.25 0.93
CA ASP A 159 -0.35 -1.42 0.38
C ASP A 159 0.91 -1.77 1.19
N TRP A 160 1.71 -0.75 1.53
CA TRP A 160 2.96 -0.91 2.30
C TRP A 160 2.70 -1.38 3.73
N ASP A 161 1.72 -0.80 4.40
CA ASP A 161 1.37 -1.10 5.79
C ASP A 161 0.86 -2.54 5.93
N ALA A 162 0.20 -3.07 4.89
CA ALA A 162 -0.13 -4.50 4.83
C ALA A 162 1.12 -5.40 4.80
N CYS A 163 2.18 -4.96 4.11
CA CYS A 163 3.46 -5.67 4.09
C CYS A 163 4.18 -5.62 5.45
N VAL A 164 4.14 -4.46 6.12
CA VAL A 164 4.70 -4.29 7.47
C VAL A 164 3.96 -5.15 8.47
N ALA A 165 2.63 -5.07 8.50
CA ALA A 165 1.79 -5.80 9.44
C ALA A 165 1.95 -7.33 9.32
N ASP A 166 2.21 -7.84 8.10
CA ASP A 166 2.46 -9.26 7.83
C ASP A 166 3.94 -9.66 8.02
N GLY A 167 4.80 -8.74 8.50
CA GLY A 167 6.23 -8.96 8.74
C GLY A 167 7.07 -9.10 7.45
N GLY A 168 6.50 -8.77 6.30
CA GLY A 168 7.17 -8.82 4.99
C GLY A 168 8.11 -7.64 4.74
N CYS A 169 7.77 -6.47 5.29
CA CYS A 169 8.53 -5.23 5.18
C CYS A 169 8.96 -4.78 6.58
N LYS A 170 10.25 -4.44 6.74
CA LYS A 170 10.81 -4.07 8.05
C LYS A 170 10.82 -2.57 8.30
N HIS A 171 10.74 -1.78 7.24
CA HIS A 171 10.83 -0.33 7.29
C HIS A 171 9.43 0.27 7.40
N GLU A 172 9.23 1.14 8.38
CA GLU A 172 7.98 1.87 8.64
C GLU A 172 8.21 3.35 8.32
N PRO A 173 8.01 3.78 7.06
CA PRO A 173 8.25 5.17 6.68
C PRO A 173 7.23 6.11 7.30
N GLU A 174 7.71 7.28 7.74
CA GLU A 174 6.85 8.42 8.09
C GLU A 174 6.11 8.95 6.85
N ASP A 175 4.90 9.48 7.07
CA ASP A 175 4.02 10.04 6.04
C ASP A 175 4.13 11.57 5.93
N GLU A 176 5.16 12.16 6.57
CA GLU A 176 5.40 13.60 6.67
C GLU A 176 4.23 14.39 7.30
N GLY A 177 3.32 13.70 8.01
CA GLY A 177 2.08 14.29 8.51
C GLY A 177 1.07 14.66 7.42
N TRP A 178 1.25 14.17 6.19
CA TRP A 178 0.35 14.46 5.05
C TRP A 178 -0.84 13.50 4.97
N GLY A 179 -0.81 12.43 5.76
CA GLY A 179 -1.77 11.33 5.75
C GLY A 179 -1.21 10.08 5.06
N ARG A 180 -1.74 8.92 5.46
CA ARG A 180 -1.40 7.59 4.92
C ARG A 180 -2.46 7.11 3.91
N ASP A 181 -2.79 5.83 3.97
CA ASP A 181 -3.74 5.12 3.09
C ASP A 181 -3.40 5.21 1.61
N ASP A 182 -4.25 5.89 0.83
CA ASP A 182 -4.20 5.96 -0.63
C ASP A 182 -3.11 6.91 -1.16
N ARG A 183 -2.32 7.54 -0.27
CA ARG A 183 -1.14 8.30 -0.69
C ARG A 183 -0.01 7.35 -1.10
N PRO A 184 0.83 7.73 -2.07
CA PRO A 184 1.98 6.91 -2.45
C PRO A 184 2.87 6.72 -1.23
N VAL A 185 3.37 5.49 -1.03
CA VAL A 185 4.40 5.27 -0.03
C VAL A 185 5.66 6.05 -0.44
N ILE A 186 6.16 6.86 0.47
CA ILE A 186 7.36 7.69 0.31
C ILE A 186 8.40 7.28 1.36
N ASN A 187 9.60 7.86 1.32
CA ASN A 187 10.67 7.51 2.24
C ASN A 187 11.05 6.01 2.17
N VAL A 188 10.90 5.39 0.99
CA VAL A 188 11.28 4.00 0.71
C VAL A 188 12.44 3.95 -0.28
N SER A 189 13.39 3.07 0.00
CA SER A 189 14.54 2.86 -0.86
C SER A 189 14.25 1.79 -1.93
N TRP A 190 15.16 1.65 -2.88
CA TRP A 190 15.07 0.57 -3.86
C TRP A 190 15.15 -0.79 -3.17
N ASP A 191 16.01 -0.92 -2.16
CA ASP A 191 16.18 -2.14 -1.38
C ASP A 191 14.90 -2.50 -0.59
N ASP A 192 14.22 -1.49 -0.01
CA ASP A 192 12.92 -1.66 0.66
C ASP A 192 11.85 -2.12 -0.34
N ALA A 193 11.81 -1.51 -1.54
CA ALA A 193 10.88 -1.94 -2.59
C ALA A 193 11.09 -3.42 -2.98
N GLN A 194 12.32 -3.94 -2.92
CA GLN A 194 12.57 -5.37 -3.14
C GLN A 194 11.99 -6.25 -2.04
N ASP A 195 11.98 -5.83 -0.77
CA ASP A 195 11.32 -6.55 0.32
C ASP A 195 9.81 -6.64 0.08
N TYR A 196 9.20 -5.50 -0.27
CA TYR A 196 7.79 -5.45 -0.63
C TYR A 196 7.45 -6.39 -1.79
N LEU A 197 8.25 -6.38 -2.86
CA LEU A 197 8.04 -7.26 -4.01
C LEU A 197 8.20 -8.74 -3.66
N ARG A 198 9.20 -9.09 -2.84
CA ARG A 198 9.37 -10.46 -2.33
C ARG A 198 8.14 -10.91 -1.55
N TRP A 199 7.64 -10.06 -0.66
CA TRP A 199 6.44 -10.32 0.12
C TRP A 199 5.21 -10.48 -0.77
N LEU A 200 4.95 -9.52 -1.66
CA LEU A 200 3.79 -9.53 -2.54
C LEU A 200 3.77 -10.77 -3.43
N ASN A 201 4.93 -11.20 -3.94
CA ASN A 201 5.07 -12.43 -4.72
C ASN A 201 4.76 -13.68 -3.90
N ARG A 202 5.24 -13.77 -2.65
CA ARG A 202 4.91 -14.89 -1.77
C ARG A 202 3.41 -14.96 -1.47
N LYS A 203 2.76 -13.81 -1.24
CA LYS A 203 1.33 -13.77 -0.88
C LYS A 203 0.42 -14.07 -2.05
N THR A 204 0.81 -13.67 -3.27
CA THR A 204 -0.05 -13.76 -4.45
C THR A 204 0.30 -14.92 -5.38
N GLY A 205 1.50 -15.50 -5.26
CA GLY A 205 2.03 -16.46 -6.22
C GLY A 205 2.34 -15.85 -7.60
N GLN A 206 2.28 -14.53 -7.72
CA GLN A 206 2.51 -13.81 -8.98
C GLN A 206 3.98 -13.34 -9.08
N ALA A 207 4.34 -12.85 -10.27
CA ALA A 207 5.69 -12.35 -10.57
C ALA A 207 5.73 -10.81 -10.66
N TYR A 208 5.45 -10.13 -9.54
CA TYR A 208 5.67 -8.70 -9.38
C TYR A 208 7.16 -8.36 -9.31
N ARG A 209 7.51 -7.20 -9.87
CA ARG A 209 8.85 -6.61 -9.92
C ARG A 209 8.76 -5.10 -10.04
N LEU A 210 9.87 -4.38 -9.95
CA LEU A 210 9.92 -3.01 -10.46
C LEU A 210 9.80 -3.02 -12.00
N PRO A 211 9.21 -1.96 -12.61
CA PRO A 211 9.31 -1.78 -14.04
C PRO A 211 10.77 -1.60 -14.44
N THR A 212 11.13 -2.13 -15.60
CA THR A 212 12.36 -1.69 -16.24
C THR A 212 12.16 -0.25 -16.67
N GLU A 213 13.21 0.55 -16.75
CA GLU A 213 13.14 1.93 -17.20
C GLU A 213 12.48 2.08 -18.58
N ALA A 214 12.78 1.17 -19.51
CA ALA A 214 12.17 1.14 -20.84
C ALA A 214 10.65 0.93 -20.79
N LYS A 215 10.20 -0.05 -20.01
CA LYS A 215 8.78 -0.33 -19.77
C LYS A 215 8.08 0.84 -19.08
N TRP A 216 8.74 1.52 -18.14
CA TRP A 216 8.20 2.70 -17.48
C TRP A 216 7.98 3.83 -18.50
N GLU A 217 8.99 4.16 -19.31
CA GLU A 217 8.87 5.23 -20.30
C GLU A 217 7.82 4.93 -21.36
N TYR A 218 7.80 3.68 -21.85
CA TYR A 218 6.82 3.23 -22.83
C TYR A 218 5.39 3.42 -22.31
N ALA A 219 5.17 3.03 -21.06
CA ALA A 219 3.91 3.17 -20.36
C ALA A 219 3.55 4.63 -20.08
N ALA A 220 4.51 5.47 -19.69
CA ALA A 220 4.32 6.89 -19.46
C ALA A 220 3.88 7.59 -20.75
N ARG A 221 4.56 7.32 -21.87
CA ARG A 221 4.24 7.91 -23.19
C ARG A 221 2.88 7.46 -23.71
N ALA A 222 2.47 6.22 -23.45
CA ALA A 222 1.18 5.66 -23.87
C ALA A 222 0.82 5.94 -25.35
N GLY A 223 1.81 5.79 -26.23
CA GLY A 223 1.68 6.02 -27.68
C GLY A 223 1.94 7.46 -28.14
N THR A 224 2.13 8.42 -27.24
CA THR A 224 2.48 9.81 -27.59
C THR A 224 3.98 9.98 -27.86
N THR A 225 4.33 10.98 -28.67
CA THR A 225 5.72 11.39 -28.94
C THR A 225 6.02 12.79 -28.40
N THR A 226 5.12 13.34 -27.58
CA THR A 226 5.30 14.64 -26.94
C THR A 226 6.09 14.51 -25.64
N ALA A 227 6.43 15.65 -25.03
CA ALA A 227 7.14 15.69 -23.75
C ALA A 227 6.35 14.98 -22.64
N PHE A 228 5.03 15.17 -22.61
CA PHE A 228 4.09 14.54 -21.66
C PHE A 228 3.04 13.73 -22.42
N SER A 229 2.42 12.75 -21.77
CA SER A 229 1.27 12.04 -22.36
C SER A 229 0.04 12.93 -22.51
N THR A 230 0.03 14.09 -21.84
CA THR A 230 -0.99 15.15 -21.95
C THR A 230 -0.76 16.09 -23.13
N GLY A 231 0.36 15.93 -23.85
CA GLY A 231 0.75 16.76 -24.99
C GLY A 231 2.06 17.51 -24.78
N ARG A 232 2.17 18.68 -25.41
CA ARG A 232 3.39 19.54 -25.35
C ARG A 232 3.51 20.34 -24.06
N CYS A 233 2.43 20.44 -23.30
CA CYS A 233 2.34 21.16 -22.04
C CYS A 233 1.84 20.24 -20.93
N ILE A 234 2.10 20.67 -19.70
CA ILE A 234 1.51 20.10 -18.49
C ILE A 234 1.10 21.24 -17.57
N SER A 235 -0.05 21.08 -16.92
CA SER A 235 -0.57 22.01 -15.92
C SER A 235 -0.84 21.27 -14.61
N THR A 236 -0.94 21.99 -13.50
CA THR A 236 -1.24 21.39 -12.19
C THR A 236 -2.66 20.84 -12.05
N ARG A 237 -3.50 20.94 -13.11
CA ARG A 237 -4.77 20.20 -13.21
C ARG A 237 -4.58 18.77 -13.70
N GLN A 238 -3.41 18.46 -14.25
CA GLN A 238 -3.08 17.18 -14.87
C GLN A 238 -2.03 16.38 -14.08
N ALA A 239 -1.35 17.03 -13.13
CA ALA A 239 -0.25 16.46 -12.36
C ALA A 239 -0.01 17.25 -11.07
N ASN A 240 0.62 16.60 -10.09
CA ASN A 240 1.11 17.26 -8.87
C ASN A 240 2.61 17.59 -8.99
N TYR A 241 2.96 18.87 -9.01
CA TYR A 241 4.34 19.38 -9.15
C TYR A 241 4.41 20.86 -8.74
N ASP A 242 5.61 21.47 -8.77
CA ASP A 242 5.79 22.91 -8.60
C ASP A 242 5.36 23.69 -9.86
N GLY A 243 4.14 24.22 -9.82
CA GLY A 243 3.53 25.01 -10.89
C GLY A 243 4.04 26.44 -11.04
N ASN A 244 5.12 26.84 -10.33
CA ASN A 244 5.70 28.18 -10.45
C ASN A 244 6.58 28.37 -11.70
N SER A 245 6.86 27.31 -12.44
CA SER A 245 7.60 27.34 -13.71
C SER A 245 6.72 26.91 -14.87
N ASP A 246 7.02 27.42 -16.07
CA ASP A 246 6.43 26.92 -17.31
C ASP A 246 7.38 25.91 -17.97
N TYR A 247 6.85 25.08 -18.87
CA TYR A 247 7.68 24.22 -19.71
C TYR A 247 7.84 24.85 -21.10
N ASN A 248 9.07 25.19 -21.49
CA ASN A 248 9.39 25.69 -22.83
C ASN A 248 8.39 26.76 -23.34
N ASP A 249 8.09 27.75 -22.49
CA ASP A 249 7.18 28.88 -22.75
C ASP A 249 5.83 28.48 -23.39
N CYS A 250 5.31 27.31 -23.03
CA CYS A 250 4.13 26.75 -23.65
C CYS A 250 2.80 27.31 -23.10
N GLY A 251 2.86 28.20 -22.10
CA GLY A 251 1.75 28.97 -21.56
C GLY A 251 0.89 28.21 -20.54
N ALA A 252 1.44 27.17 -19.89
CA ALA A 252 0.69 26.29 -19.00
C ALA A 252 0.99 26.50 -17.50
N LYS A 253 1.86 27.46 -17.16
CA LYS A 253 2.15 27.87 -15.78
C LYS A 253 0.88 28.25 -15.02
N THR A 254 0.68 27.63 -13.86
CA THR A 254 -0.51 27.83 -13.02
C THR A 254 -0.24 28.59 -11.72
N GLY A 255 1.01 28.62 -11.24
CA GLY A 255 1.38 29.17 -9.92
C GLY A 255 0.91 28.34 -8.73
N VAL A 256 0.39 27.12 -8.95
CA VAL A 256 -0.07 26.23 -7.88
C VAL A 256 1.09 25.33 -7.44
N TYR A 257 1.32 25.25 -6.14
CA TYR A 257 2.31 24.34 -5.56
C TYR A 257 1.79 23.81 -4.23
N LEU A 258 1.40 22.52 -4.20
CA LEU A 258 0.71 21.92 -3.04
C LEU A 258 1.66 21.57 -1.90
N GLN A 259 2.96 21.46 -2.18
CA GLN A 259 4.01 21.16 -1.21
C GLN A 259 3.86 19.82 -0.45
N LYS A 260 3.21 18.85 -1.09
CA LYS A 260 3.02 17.49 -0.57
C LYS A 260 2.55 16.57 -1.69
N THR A 261 2.67 15.26 -1.47
CA THR A 261 2.01 14.26 -2.33
C THR A 261 0.49 14.47 -2.37
N GLN A 262 -0.20 13.81 -3.28
CA GLN A 262 -1.65 13.66 -3.28
C GLN A 262 -2.02 12.17 -3.24
N PRO A 263 -3.24 11.80 -2.82
CA PRO A 263 -3.74 10.44 -3.00
C PRO A 263 -3.55 10.00 -4.45
N VAL A 264 -3.14 8.75 -4.66
CA VAL A 264 -2.90 8.23 -6.00
C VAL A 264 -4.19 8.25 -6.83
N GLY A 265 -4.08 8.49 -8.13
CA GLY A 265 -5.22 8.60 -9.04
C GLY A 265 -6.00 9.91 -8.92
N SER A 266 -5.46 10.93 -8.25
CA SER A 266 -6.11 12.25 -8.12
C SER A 266 -6.18 13.03 -9.44
N TYR A 267 -5.35 12.67 -10.42
CA TYR A 267 -5.24 13.34 -11.71
C TYR A 267 -5.70 12.45 -12.87
N PRO A 268 -6.06 13.03 -14.04
CA PRO A 268 -6.44 12.25 -15.20
C PRO A 268 -5.35 11.25 -15.60
N SER A 269 -5.74 10.01 -15.84
CA SER A 269 -4.84 8.98 -16.36
C SER A 269 -4.38 9.30 -17.78
N ASN A 270 -3.22 8.77 -18.16
CA ASN A 270 -2.74 8.79 -19.54
C ASN A 270 -3.63 7.93 -20.46
N PRO A 271 -3.43 7.95 -21.79
CA PRO A 271 -4.25 7.21 -22.75
C PRO A 271 -4.38 5.70 -22.51
N TRP A 272 -3.50 5.09 -21.71
CA TRP A 272 -3.57 3.67 -21.35
C TRP A 272 -4.16 3.41 -19.97
N GLY A 273 -4.64 4.45 -19.28
CA GLY A 273 -5.31 4.32 -17.98
C GLY A 273 -4.36 4.28 -16.78
N LEU A 274 -3.10 4.68 -16.94
CA LEU A 274 -2.15 4.84 -15.85
C LEU A 274 -2.23 6.25 -15.27
N ALA A 275 -2.35 6.36 -13.95
CA ALA A 275 -2.34 7.62 -13.24
C ALA A 275 -0.94 8.00 -12.76
N ASP A 276 -0.76 9.30 -12.54
CA ASP A 276 0.41 9.90 -11.87
C ASP A 276 1.76 9.58 -12.54
N MET A 277 1.76 9.31 -13.85
CA MET A 277 3.00 9.09 -14.61
C MET A 277 3.86 10.36 -14.77
N HIS A 278 3.34 11.52 -14.35
CA HIS A 278 3.97 12.83 -14.43
C HIS A 278 3.81 13.55 -13.09
N GLY A 279 4.79 13.45 -12.19
CA GLY A 279 4.79 14.11 -10.88
C GLY A 279 4.31 13.21 -9.74
N ASN A 280 3.81 13.84 -8.68
CA ASN A 280 3.49 13.22 -7.38
C ASN A 280 4.73 12.68 -6.66
N VAL A 281 5.32 11.56 -7.09
CA VAL A 281 6.58 11.03 -6.56
C VAL A 281 7.48 10.49 -7.68
N TRP A 282 8.79 10.61 -7.49
CA TRP A 282 9.75 9.82 -8.26
C TRP A 282 9.48 8.33 -8.06
N GLU A 283 9.81 7.54 -9.07
CA GLU A 283 9.59 6.10 -9.02
C GLU A 283 10.85 5.31 -9.30
N TRP A 284 11.17 4.39 -8.39
CA TRP A 284 12.23 3.42 -8.57
C TRP A 284 11.96 2.49 -9.77
N THR A 285 13.01 2.27 -10.57
CA THR A 285 13.02 1.26 -11.65
C THR A 285 14.04 0.16 -11.36
N GLN A 286 13.98 -0.93 -12.13
CA GLN A 286 14.88 -2.07 -11.97
C GLN A 286 16.33 -1.77 -12.40
N ASP A 287 16.52 -0.83 -13.31
CA ASP A 287 17.73 -0.66 -14.11
C ASP A 287 18.88 -0.06 -13.28
N CYS A 288 20.11 -0.53 -13.54
CA CYS A 288 21.31 0.11 -13.03
C CYS A 288 21.52 1.45 -13.75
N TRP A 289 22.10 2.42 -13.05
CA TRP A 289 22.30 3.74 -13.65
C TRP A 289 23.38 3.74 -14.74
N ASN A 290 23.08 4.45 -15.84
CA ASN A 290 24.01 4.79 -16.92
C ASN A 290 23.76 6.25 -17.35
N ASP A 291 24.83 7.03 -17.52
CA ASP A 291 24.79 8.46 -17.89
C ASP A 291 24.40 8.70 -19.37
N SER A 292 24.04 7.67 -20.12
CA SER A 292 23.50 7.80 -21.48
C SER A 292 22.81 6.51 -21.90
N TYR A 293 22.08 6.54 -23.02
CA TYR A 293 21.50 5.35 -23.65
C TYR A 293 22.44 4.65 -24.65
N ARG A 294 23.73 4.99 -24.70
CA ARG A 294 24.69 4.28 -25.56
C ARG A 294 24.88 2.85 -25.05
N GLY A 295 24.43 1.88 -25.85
CA GLY A 295 24.47 0.45 -25.48
C GLY A 295 23.28 -0.03 -24.65
N ALA A 296 22.21 0.77 -24.56
CA ALA A 296 20.98 0.39 -23.87
C ALA A 296 20.32 -0.85 -24.52
N PRO A 297 19.67 -1.74 -23.73
CA PRO A 297 18.86 -2.82 -24.26
C PRO A 297 17.71 -2.30 -25.12
N THR A 298 17.47 -2.95 -26.26
CA THR A 298 16.42 -2.56 -27.22
C THR A 298 15.18 -3.45 -27.18
N ASN A 299 15.07 -4.33 -26.16
CA ASN A 299 14.03 -5.34 -26.03
C ASN A 299 13.19 -5.19 -24.75
N GLY A 300 13.27 -4.04 -24.08
CA GLY A 300 12.53 -3.77 -22.84
C GLY A 300 12.97 -4.60 -21.63
N ALA A 301 14.16 -5.22 -21.69
CA ALA A 301 14.81 -5.84 -20.54
C ALA A 301 15.49 -4.77 -19.66
N ALA A 302 15.66 -5.09 -18.37
CA ALA A 302 16.39 -4.23 -17.45
C ALA A 302 17.85 -4.08 -17.89
N TRP A 303 18.37 -2.87 -17.84
CA TRP A 303 19.78 -2.60 -18.05
C TRP A 303 20.59 -2.90 -16.79
N ASN A 304 21.04 -4.14 -16.67
CA ASN A 304 21.83 -4.63 -15.53
C ASN A 304 23.34 -4.39 -15.68
N ARG A 305 23.76 -3.49 -16.58
CA ARG A 305 25.16 -3.04 -16.74
C ARG A 305 25.24 -1.57 -16.36
N GLY A 306 26.38 -1.10 -15.87
CA GLY A 306 26.56 0.27 -15.37
C GLY A 306 26.80 0.29 -13.87
N ASN A 307 26.43 1.39 -13.21
CA ASN A 307 26.58 1.50 -11.76
C ASN A 307 25.32 0.98 -11.07
N CYS A 308 25.35 -0.26 -10.59
CA CYS A 308 24.21 -0.89 -9.89
C CYS A 308 24.09 -0.53 -8.41
N ALA A 309 25.03 0.23 -7.84
CA ALA A 309 24.83 0.89 -6.55
C ALA A 309 23.82 2.05 -6.68
N ARG A 310 23.52 2.46 -7.92
CA ARG A 310 22.52 3.47 -8.28
C ARG A 310 21.45 2.87 -9.18
N ARG A 311 20.22 3.34 -9.04
CA ARG A 311 19.09 2.88 -9.85
C ARG A 311 18.41 4.07 -10.51
N ALA A 312 17.91 3.84 -11.71
CA ALA A 312 17.23 4.89 -12.45
C ALA A 312 15.87 5.23 -11.81
N LEU A 313 15.56 6.51 -11.79
CA LEU A 313 14.32 7.12 -11.31
C LEU A 313 13.58 7.78 -12.48
N ARG A 314 12.25 7.70 -12.46
CA ARG A 314 11.39 8.31 -13.48
C ARG A 314 10.20 9.04 -12.85
N GLY A 315 9.53 9.90 -13.62
CA GLY A 315 8.25 10.53 -13.24
C GLY A 315 8.33 12.00 -12.81
N GLY A 316 9.38 12.40 -12.10
CA GLY A 316 9.35 13.65 -11.35
C GLY A 316 8.45 13.53 -10.11
N SER A 317 8.38 14.56 -9.29
CA SER A 317 7.60 14.55 -8.05
C SER A 317 6.92 15.90 -7.77
N TRP A 318 6.18 15.96 -6.67
CA TRP A 318 5.42 17.13 -6.24
C TRP A 318 6.26 18.40 -6.05
N ASP A 319 7.58 18.28 -5.81
CA ASP A 319 8.50 19.39 -5.58
C ASP A 319 9.34 19.77 -6.80
N ASN A 320 9.07 19.17 -7.97
CA ASN A 320 9.86 19.41 -9.18
C ASN A 320 9.14 20.32 -10.16
N VAL A 321 9.93 20.95 -11.04
CA VAL A 321 9.42 21.79 -12.12
C VAL A 321 9.00 20.93 -13.32
N PRO A 322 8.16 21.45 -14.26
CA PRO A 322 7.65 20.69 -15.40
C PRO A 322 8.70 19.91 -16.21
N ARG A 323 9.92 20.44 -16.33
CA ARG A 323 11.03 19.77 -17.04
C ARG A 323 11.27 18.35 -16.55
N ASN A 324 11.18 18.12 -15.24
CA ASN A 324 11.48 16.85 -14.61
C ASN A 324 10.36 15.82 -14.80
N LEU A 325 9.16 16.29 -15.15
CA LEU A 325 7.98 15.46 -15.34
C LEU A 325 7.89 14.85 -16.74
N ARG A 326 8.76 15.26 -17.68
CA ARG A 326 8.72 14.74 -19.05
C ARG A 326 8.86 13.23 -19.06
N SER A 327 8.15 12.58 -19.98
CA SER A 327 8.18 11.13 -20.17
C SER A 327 9.60 10.61 -20.32
N GLY A 328 10.46 11.34 -21.03
CA GLY A 328 11.87 10.98 -21.25
C GLY A 328 12.82 11.32 -20.09
N TYR A 329 12.44 12.18 -19.14
CA TYR A 329 13.36 12.69 -18.12
C TYR A 329 13.78 11.59 -17.13
N ARG A 330 15.09 11.45 -16.91
CA ARG A 330 15.65 10.41 -16.04
C ARG A 330 16.44 11.05 -14.91
N ASN A 331 16.39 10.42 -13.76
CA ASN A 331 17.29 10.72 -12.65
C ASN A 331 17.82 9.40 -12.06
N TRP A 332 18.58 9.47 -10.98
CA TRP A 332 19.04 8.31 -10.24
C TRP A 332 19.19 8.60 -8.78
N ASN A 333 19.24 7.55 -7.98
CA ASN A 333 19.76 7.63 -6.62
C ASN A 333 20.38 6.30 -6.18
N ASP A 334 21.11 6.32 -5.07
CA ASP A 334 21.76 5.11 -4.52
C ASP A 334 20.69 4.14 -3.95
N THR A 335 20.92 2.82 -3.99
CA THR A 335 19.86 1.82 -3.71
C THR A 335 19.21 1.94 -2.33
N GLY A 336 19.97 2.40 -1.33
CA GLY A 336 19.51 2.62 0.04
C GLY A 336 18.97 4.03 0.32
N TYR A 337 18.95 4.92 -0.68
CA TYR A 337 18.47 6.29 -0.51
C TYR A 337 16.95 6.31 -0.28
N ARG A 338 16.50 7.11 0.69
CA ARG A 338 15.09 7.33 1.03
C ARG A 338 14.81 8.83 0.98
N ASN A 339 13.66 9.23 0.42
CA ASN A 339 13.25 10.62 0.35
C ASN A 339 11.72 10.74 0.29
N TYR A 340 11.19 11.83 0.85
CA TYR A 340 9.75 12.11 0.96
C TYR A 340 9.06 12.37 -0.40
N SER A 341 9.82 12.51 -1.48
CA SER A 341 9.32 12.65 -2.85
C SER A 341 9.61 11.43 -3.72
N LEU A 342 10.03 10.31 -3.11
CA LEU A 342 10.44 9.08 -3.79
C LEU A 342 9.67 7.86 -3.30
N GLY A 343 8.99 7.20 -4.24
CA GLY A 343 8.26 5.95 -4.06
C GLY A 343 8.53 4.99 -5.22
N PHE A 344 7.54 4.16 -5.56
CA PHE A 344 7.63 3.24 -6.69
C PHE A 344 6.25 2.72 -7.12
N ARG A 345 6.19 2.16 -8.33
CA ARG A 345 5.08 1.31 -8.77
C ARG A 345 5.57 -0.07 -9.18
N VAL A 346 4.67 -1.05 -9.18
CA VAL A 346 5.01 -2.44 -9.53
C VAL A 346 4.67 -2.75 -10.99
N ALA A 347 5.39 -3.69 -11.57
CA ALA A 347 5.08 -4.31 -12.85
C ALA A 347 4.94 -5.82 -12.65
N ARG A 348 4.14 -6.48 -13.50
CA ARG A 348 3.97 -7.93 -13.52
C ARG A 348 4.13 -8.45 -14.95
N THR A 349 4.79 -9.59 -15.10
CA THR A 349 4.85 -10.30 -16.38
C THR A 349 3.52 -11.03 -16.60
N LEU A 350 2.95 -10.95 -17.80
CA LEU A 350 1.77 -11.74 -18.13
C LEU A 350 2.16 -13.22 -18.14
N THR A 351 1.53 -14.01 -17.28
CA THR A 351 1.65 -15.47 -17.36
C THR A 351 0.96 -15.93 -18.65
N PRO A 352 1.59 -16.80 -19.46
CA PRO A 352 1.02 -17.31 -20.71
C PRO A 352 -0.36 -17.94 -20.56
#